data_AF-A0A258BBD4-F1
#
_entry.id   AF-A0A258BBD4-F1
#
_cell.length_a   1.000
_cell.length_b   1.000
_cell.length_c   1.000
_cell.angle_alpha   90.00
_cell.angle_beta   90.00
_cell.angle_gamma   90.00
#
_symmetry.space_group_name_H-M   'P 1'
#
loop_
_entity.id
_entity.type
_entity.pdbx_description
1 polymer ?
#
loop_
_entity_poly.entity_id
_entity_poly.type
_entity_poly.pdbx_seq_one_letter_code
_entity_poly.pdbx_strand_id
1 'polypeptide(L)'
;MNFTPTELGASIIFAIAVLHTFSTSYFETLAKKSRLHSGLWHLLGEVEIVFGFWAAVLLIYIGLTTGLDSAREYASKRNFTEPLFVFAIMVAAASKPVLTFATHLLYSLGKFLHIALRTREAPMLFFLTLFLTPLLGSF
;
A
#
# COMPACT_ATOMS: atom_id res chain seq x y z
N MET A 1 -0.62 30.25 -23.43
CA MET A 1 -0.39 28.80 -23.55
C MET A 1 -1.75 28.16 -23.76
N ASN A 2 -2.01 27.53 -24.90
CA ASN A 2 -3.27 26.82 -25.14
C ASN A 2 -3.10 25.40 -24.60
N PHE A 3 -3.81 25.08 -23.52
CA PHE A 3 -3.83 23.72 -22.99
C PHE A 3 -4.53 22.80 -23.99
N THR A 4 -3.97 21.61 -24.20
CA THR A 4 -4.68 20.59 -24.98
C THR A 4 -5.90 20.11 -24.17
N PRO A 5 -7.03 19.75 -24.82
CA PRO A 5 -8.19 19.21 -24.13
C PRO A 5 -7.85 18.00 -23.24
N THR A 6 -6.87 17.21 -23.68
CA THR A 6 -6.31 16.06 -22.98
C THR A 6 -5.62 16.46 -21.67
N GLU A 7 -4.76 17.48 -21.68
CA GLU A 7 -4.09 17.97 -20.47
C GLU A 7 -5.09 18.56 -19.47
N LEU A 8 -6.10 19.28 -19.95
CA LEU A 8 -7.14 19.84 -19.10
C LEU A 8 -7.93 18.74 -18.39
N GLY A 9 -8.40 17.73 -19.12
CA GLY A 9 -9.12 16.61 -18.50
C GLY A 9 -8.24 15.77 -17.56
N ALA A 10 -6.98 15.54 -17.91
CA ALA A 10 -6.02 14.88 -17.02
C ALA A 10 -5.79 15.67 -15.73
N SER A 11 -5.73 17.01 -15.82
CA SER A 11 -5.58 17.90 -14.66
C SER A 11 -6.81 17.87 -13.75
N ILE A 12 -8.01 17.82 -14.33
CA ILE A 12 -9.27 17.69 -13.59
C ILE A 12 -9.32 16.33 -12.87
N ILE A 13 -9.00 15.24 -13.57
CA ILE A 13 -8.92 13.89 -12.97
C ILE A 13 -7.93 13.88 -11.80
N PHE A 14 -6.76 14.49 -11.99
CA PHE A 14 -5.76 14.61 -10.93
C PHE A 14 -6.28 15.42 -9.73
N ALA A 15 -6.95 16.54 -9.95
CA ALA A 15 -7.52 17.35 -8.88
C ALA A 15 -8.57 16.57 -8.07
N ILE A 16 -9.43 15.81 -8.75
CA ILE A 16 -10.43 14.96 -8.07
C ILE A 16 -9.72 13.81 -7.34
N ALA A 17 -8.67 13.23 -7.92
CA ALA A 17 -7.87 12.19 -7.27
C ALA A 17 -7.27 12.67 -5.95
N VAL A 18 -6.66 13.85 -5.95
CA VAL A 18 -6.10 14.47 -4.73
C VAL A 18 -7.19 14.72 -3.69
N LEU A 19 -8.33 15.26 -4.11
CA LEU A 19 -9.48 15.49 -3.22
C LEU A 19 -9.96 14.17 -2.59
N HIS A 20 -10.07 13.11 -3.40
CA HIS A 20 -10.45 11.78 -2.91
C HIS A 20 -9.42 11.24 -1.91
N THR A 21 -8.12 11.33 -2.19
CA THR A 21 -7.06 10.88 -1.28
C THR A 21 -7.15 11.53 0.10
N PHE A 22 -7.40 12.85 0.16
CA PHE A 22 -7.60 13.55 1.44
C PHE A 22 -8.96 13.23 2.10
N SER A 23 -9.92 12.71 1.35
CA SER A 23 -11.25 12.33 1.84
C SER A 23 -11.36 10.86 2.26
N THR A 24 -10.30 10.06 2.13
CA THR A 24 -10.28 8.63 2.47
C THR A 24 -10.77 8.32 3.89
N SER A 25 -10.36 9.11 4.89
CA SER A 25 -10.85 8.97 6.27
C SER A 25 -12.37 9.17 6.41
N TYR A 26 -12.95 10.03 5.57
CA TYR A 26 -14.40 10.22 5.52
C TYR A 26 -15.10 8.97 4.95
N PHE A 27 -14.56 8.37 3.88
CA PHE A 27 -15.08 7.12 3.31
C PHE A 27 -14.97 5.94 4.29
N GLU A 28 -13.89 5.86 5.07
CA GLU A 28 -13.75 4.85 6.13
C GLU A 28 -14.82 5.03 7.22
N THR A 29 -15.14 6.27 7.58
CA THR A 29 -16.21 6.57 8.54
C THR A 29 -17.59 6.22 7.98
N LEU A 30 -17.80 6.45 6.69
CA LEU A 30 -19.02 6.07 5.98
C LEU A 30 -19.18 4.55 5.89
N ALA A 31 -18.08 3.82 5.70
CA ALA A 31 -18.05 2.36 5.70
C ALA A 31 -18.53 1.77 7.02
N LYS A 32 -18.15 2.37 8.15
CA LYS A 32 -18.59 1.95 9.50
C LYS A 32 -20.08 2.21 9.75
N LYS A 33 -20.66 3.22 9.10
CA LYS A 33 -22.08 3.60 9.25
C LYS A 33 -23.00 2.89 8.25
N SER A 34 -22.48 2.42 7.13
CA SER A 34 -23.27 1.84 6.05
C SER A 34 -23.60 0.37 6.28
N ARG A 35 -24.89 0.01 6.21
CA ARG A 35 -25.36 -1.37 6.35
C ARG A 35 -25.27 -2.20 5.06
N LEU A 36 -25.25 -1.57 3.89
CA LEU A 36 -25.41 -2.26 2.59
C LEU A 36 -24.21 -2.21 1.65
N HIS A 37 -23.18 -1.38 1.90
CA HIS A 37 -22.00 -1.33 1.01
C HIS A 37 -20.71 -1.08 1.80
N SER A 38 -20.65 -1.55 3.05
CA SER A 38 -19.51 -1.32 3.95
C SER A 38 -18.17 -1.70 3.29
N GLY A 39 -18.12 -2.83 2.59
CA GLY A 39 -16.92 -3.27 1.87
C GLY A 39 -16.46 -2.31 0.76
N LEU A 40 -17.39 -1.78 -0.05
CA LEU A 40 -17.04 -0.85 -1.13
C LEU A 40 -16.53 0.49 -0.57
N TRP A 41 -17.20 1.01 0.48
CA TRP A 41 -16.76 2.24 1.14
C TRP A 41 -15.43 2.08 1.87
N HIS A 42 -15.18 0.90 2.44
CA HIS A 42 -13.91 0.58 3.06
C HIS A 42 -12.79 0.54 2.01
N LEU A 43 -13.04 -0.14 0.89
CA LEU A 43 -12.14 -0.24 -0.24
C LEU A 43 -11.79 1.14 -0.84
N LEU A 44 -12.78 2.04 -0.96
CA LEU A 44 -12.57 3.44 -1.37
C LEU A 44 -11.95 4.32 -0.27
N GLY A 45 -11.90 3.83 0.97
CA GLY A 45 -11.25 4.49 2.10
C GLY A 45 -9.77 4.15 2.24
N GLU A 46 -9.29 3.12 1.55
CA GLU A 46 -7.86 2.76 1.55
C GLU A 46 -7.09 3.60 0.53
N VAL A 47 -6.04 4.27 1.00
CA VAL A 47 -5.19 5.15 0.17
C VAL A 47 -4.46 4.38 -0.94
N GLU A 48 -4.14 3.11 -0.69
CA GLU A 48 -3.58 2.15 -1.65
C GLU A 48 -4.48 2.01 -2.87
N ILE A 49 -5.78 1.81 -2.61
CA ILE A 49 -6.76 1.49 -3.63
C ILE A 49 -7.17 2.77 -4.37
N VAL A 50 -7.30 3.89 -3.66
CA VAL A 50 -7.56 5.20 -4.27
C VAL A 50 -6.47 5.54 -5.29
N PHE A 51 -5.20 5.30 -4.96
CA PHE A 51 -4.09 5.51 -5.88
C PHE A 51 -4.23 4.67 -7.17
N GLY A 52 -4.42 3.36 -7.04
CA GLY A 52 -4.57 2.47 -8.18
C GLY A 52 -5.82 2.76 -9.02
N PHE A 53 -6.94 3.09 -8.37
CA PHE A 53 -8.20 3.42 -9.02
C PHE A 53 -8.05 4.65 -9.93
N TRP A 54 -7.46 5.74 -9.44
CA TRP A 54 -7.30 6.95 -10.24
C TRP A 54 -6.26 6.81 -11.35
N ALA A 55 -5.23 5.99 -11.15
CA ALA A 55 -4.29 5.62 -12.22
C ALA A 55 -5.01 4.90 -13.37
N ALA A 56 -5.92 3.96 -13.06
CA ALA A 56 -6.73 3.29 -14.05
C ALA A 56 -7.69 4.26 -14.78
N VAL A 57 -8.38 5.14 -14.05
CA VAL A 57 -9.26 6.17 -14.62
C VAL A 57 -8.49 7.08 -15.58
N LEU A 58 -7.28 7.51 -15.22
CA LEU A 58 -6.43 8.34 -16.08
C LEU A 58 -6.01 7.59 -17.36
N LEU A 59 -5.59 6.33 -17.25
CA LEU A 59 -5.22 5.53 -18.43
C LEU A 59 -6.41 5.28 -19.36
N ILE A 60 -7.60 5.03 -18.81
CA ILE A 60 -8.83 4.92 -19.60
C ILE A 60 -9.13 6.23 -20.31
N TYR A 61 -9.02 7.37 -19.61
CA TYR A 61 -9.23 8.69 -20.20
C TYR A 61 -8.27 8.98 -21.36
N ILE A 62 -6.97 8.71 -21.19
CA ILE A 62 -5.98 8.85 -22.27
C ILE A 62 -6.34 7.89 -23.42
N GLY A 63 -6.67 6.64 -23.12
CA GLY A 63 -7.07 5.64 -24.11
C GLY A 63 -8.27 6.05 -24.96
N LEU A 64 -9.26 6.71 -24.36
CA LEU A 64 -10.46 7.19 -25.05
C LEU A 64 -10.23 8.49 -25.85
N THR A 65 -9.28 9.34 -25.43
CA THR A 65 -9.06 10.66 -26.04
C THR A 65 -7.97 10.68 -27.09
N THR A 66 -6.88 9.94 -26.88
CA THR A 66 -5.72 9.89 -27.79
C THR A 66 -5.46 8.50 -28.38
N GLY A 67 -6.15 7.47 -27.89
CA GLY A 67 -6.05 6.10 -28.37
C GLY A 67 -5.29 5.16 -27.42
N LEU A 68 -5.51 3.86 -27.62
CA LEU A 68 -4.96 2.82 -26.74
C LEU A 68 -3.42 2.76 -26.77
N ASP A 69 -2.81 3.01 -27.92
CA ASP A 69 -1.35 2.99 -28.07
C ASP A 69 -0.69 4.14 -27.29
N SER A 70 -1.29 5.32 -27.30
CA SER A 70 -0.83 6.45 -26.49
C SER A 70 -0.97 6.19 -24.99
N ALA A 71 -2.03 5.51 -24.54
CA ALA A 71 -2.18 5.12 -23.14
C ALA A 71 -1.11 4.12 -22.69
N ARG A 72 -0.79 3.13 -23.55
CA ARG A 72 0.28 2.15 -23.30
C ARG A 72 1.65 2.82 -23.27
N GLU A 73 1.93 3.69 -24.24
CA GLU A 73 3.17 4.45 -24.30
C GLU A 73 3.34 5.33 -23.05
N TYR A 74 2.28 6.04 -22.64
CA TYR A 74 2.26 6.83 -21.41
C TYR A 74 2.57 5.97 -20.17
N ALA A 75 1.94 4.80 -20.04
CA ALA A 75 2.22 3.88 -18.93
C ALA A 75 3.67 3.36 -18.95
N SER A 76 4.21 3.00 -20.13
CA SER A 76 5.56 2.42 -20.25
C SER A 76 6.70 3.41 -20.01
N LYS A 77 6.48 4.71 -20.29
CA LYS A 77 7.51 5.75 -20.16
C LYS A 77 7.67 6.28 -18.74
N ARG A 78 6.76 5.93 -17.83
CA ARG A 78 6.76 6.49 -16.48
C ARG A 78 7.67 5.69 -15.55
N ASN A 79 8.46 6.40 -14.75
CA ASN A 79 9.22 5.80 -13.66
C ASN A 79 8.29 5.54 -12.48
N PHE A 80 8.18 4.28 -12.07
CA PHE A 80 7.37 3.86 -10.93
C PHE A 80 8.21 3.55 -9.68
N THR A 81 9.51 3.78 -9.70
CA THR A 81 10.42 3.46 -8.59
C THR A 81 10.01 4.18 -7.30
N GLU A 82 9.78 5.49 -7.36
CA GLU A 82 9.39 6.27 -6.18
C GLU A 82 7.96 5.94 -5.71
N PRO A 83 6.93 5.88 -6.60
CA PRO A 83 5.60 5.41 -6.21
C PRO A 83 5.59 4.01 -5.58
N LEU A 84 6.36 3.08 -6.13
CA LEU A 84 6.46 1.72 -5.62
C LEU A 84 7.12 1.68 -4.24
N PHE A 85 8.17 2.49 -4.02
CA PHE A 85 8.79 2.63 -2.71
C PHE A 85 7.80 3.16 -1.67
N VAL A 86 7.07 4.24 -1.99
CA VAL A 86 6.06 4.81 -1.09
C VAL A 86 4.93 3.79 -0.81
N PHE A 87 4.50 3.06 -1.83
CA PHE A 87 3.50 2.01 -1.68
C PHE A 87 3.98 0.88 -0.75
N ALA A 88 5.22 0.41 -0.93
CA ALA A 88 5.80 -0.65 -0.11
C ALA A 88 5.90 -0.25 1.37
N ILE A 89 6.38 0.96 1.68
CA ILE A 89 6.44 1.42 3.07
C ILE A 89 5.06 1.61 3.69
N MET A 90 4.05 2.00 2.91
CA MET A 90 2.68 2.20 3.37
C MET A 90 2.01 0.86 3.73
N VAL A 91 2.14 -0.15 2.87
CA VAL A 91 1.68 -1.52 3.16
C VAL A 91 2.42 -2.10 4.36
N ALA A 92 3.73 -1.90 4.46
CA ALA A 92 4.52 -2.34 5.61
C ALA A 92 4.07 -1.61 6.91
N ALA A 93 3.80 -0.31 6.85
CA ALA A 93 3.30 0.46 7.99
C ALA A 93 1.89 0.00 8.43
N ALA A 94 1.00 -0.32 7.49
CA ALA A 94 -0.29 -0.94 7.79
C ALA A 94 -0.12 -2.31 8.47
N SER A 95 0.93 -3.04 8.15
CA SER A 95 1.29 -4.33 8.78
C SER A 95 1.94 -4.22 10.17
N LYS A 96 2.00 -3.02 10.79
CA LYS A 96 2.57 -2.83 12.13
C LYS A 96 2.12 -3.86 13.19
N PRO A 97 0.84 -4.32 13.22
CA PRO A 97 0.43 -5.41 14.10
C PRO A 97 1.14 -6.74 13.81
N VAL A 98 1.36 -7.06 12.54
CA VAL A 98 2.06 -8.29 12.10
C VAL A 98 3.52 -8.26 12.51
N LEU A 99 4.21 -7.12 12.30
CA LEU A 99 5.61 -6.93 12.73
C LEU A 99 5.74 -7.02 14.25
N THR A 100 4.77 -6.43 14.97
CA THR A 100 4.72 -6.50 16.44
C THR A 100 4.51 -7.94 16.90
N PHE A 101 3.57 -8.68 16.29
CA PHE A 101 3.34 -10.09 16.58
C PHE A 101 4.58 -10.96 16.32
N ALA A 102 5.23 -10.80 15.16
CA ALA A 102 6.46 -11.52 14.82
C ALA A 102 7.57 -11.25 15.85
N THR A 103 7.74 -9.98 16.25
CA THR A 103 8.71 -9.58 17.26
C THR A 103 8.41 -10.21 18.62
N HIS A 104 7.16 -10.17 19.06
CA HIS A 104 6.73 -10.81 20.32
C HIS A 104 6.93 -12.33 20.29
N LEU A 105 6.65 -12.98 19.16
CA LEU A 105 6.86 -14.40 18.97
C LEU A 105 8.36 -14.77 19.09
N LEU A 106 9.24 -14.02 18.43
CA LEU A 106 10.70 -14.15 18.51
C LEU A 106 11.20 -14.05 19.96
N TYR A 107 10.78 -13.02 20.69
CA TYR A 107 11.18 -12.85 22.10
C TYR A 107 10.62 -13.95 23.01
N SER A 108 9.38 -14.40 22.77
CA SER A 108 8.76 -15.49 23.54
C SER A 108 9.51 -16.80 23.35
N LEU A 109 9.80 -17.17 22.09
CA LEU A 109 10.60 -18.36 21.76
C LEU A 109 12.03 -18.26 22.30
N GLY A 110 12.66 -17.09 22.19
CA GLY A 110 14.00 -16.85 22.73
C GLY A 110 14.06 -17.09 24.25
N LYS A 111 13.08 -16.60 25.01
CA LYS A 111 12.96 -16.85 26.46
C LYS A 111 12.69 -18.32 26.77
N PHE A 112 11.80 -18.96 26.00
CA PHE A 112 11.50 -20.39 26.19
C PHE A 112 12.75 -21.25 25.98
N LEU A 113 13.50 -21.00 24.90
CA LEU A 113 14.73 -21.73 24.59
C LEU A 113 15.85 -21.41 25.59
N HIS A 114 15.96 -20.17 26.07
CA HIS A 114 16.87 -19.81 27.16
C HIS A 114 16.61 -20.64 28.42
N ILE A 115 15.35 -20.76 28.83
CA ILE A 115 14.95 -21.53 30.02
C ILE A 115 15.20 -23.03 29.80
N ALA A 116 14.86 -23.56 28.62
CA ALA A 116 15.00 -24.98 28.30
C ALA A 116 16.47 -25.44 28.13
N LEU A 117 17.30 -24.63 27.46
CA LEU A 117 18.70 -24.96 27.14
C LEU A 117 19.71 -24.36 28.14
N ARG A 118 19.26 -23.49 29.05
CA ARG A 118 20.07 -22.84 30.09
C ARG A 118 21.28 -22.04 29.56
N THR A 119 21.20 -21.57 28.31
CA THR A 119 22.23 -20.82 27.57
C THR A 119 21.93 -19.31 27.57
N ARG A 120 22.89 -18.43 27.25
CA ARG A 120 22.64 -16.97 27.22
C ARG A 120 21.56 -16.57 26.20
N GLU A 121 20.75 -15.55 26.51
CA GLU A 121 19.64 -15.09 25.65
C GLU A 121 20.11 -14.47 24.32
N ALA A 122 21.21 -13.71 24.34
CA ALA A 122 21.67 -12.96 23.17
C ALA A 122 22.03 -13.85 21.95
N PRO A 123 22.79 -14.95 22.10
CA PRO A 123 23.02 -15.89 20.99
C PRO A 123 21.73 -16.55 20.48
N MET A 124 20.81 -16.89 21.37
CA MET A 124 19.55 -17.54 20.99
C MET A 124 18.68 -16.63 20.13
N LEU A 125 18.53 -15.37 20.53
CA LEU A 125 17.80 -14.37 19.74
C LEU A 125 18.48 -14.12 18.40
N PHE A 126 19.82 -14.09 18.34
CA PHE A 126 20.55 -13.95 17.08
C PHE A 126 20.26 -15.09 16.10
N PHE A 127 20.33 -16.35 16.56
CA PHE A 127 19.99 -17.51 15.73
C PHE A 127 18.51 -17.54 15.34
N LEU A 128 17.61 -17.22 16.27
CA LEU A 128 16.18 -17.17 15.96
C LEU A 128 15.87 -16.09 14.94
N THR A 129 16.53 -14.92 15.04
CA THR A 129 16.34 -13.84 14.08
C THR A 129 16.88 -14.20 12.71
N LEU A 130 18.02 -14.89 12.63
CA LEU A 130 18.58 -15.34 11.34
C LEU A 130 17.77 -16.45 10.67
N PHE A 131 17.09 -17.31 11.44
CA PHE A 131 16.35 -18.45 10.89
C PHE A 131 14.86 -18.16 10.70
N LEU A 132 14.23 -17.53 11.70
CA LEU A 132 12.78 -17.36 11.78
C LEU A 132 12.30 -16.06 11.11
N THR A 133 13.09 -14.98 11.14
CA THR A 133 12.69 -13.70 10.52
C THR A 133 12.61 -13.79 8.99
N PRO A 134 13.52 -14.47 8.27
CA PRO A 134 13.36 -14.71 6.83
C PRO A 134 12.15 -15.57 6.49
N LEU A 135 11.86 -16.60 7.32
CA LEU A 135 10.67 -17.44 7.15
C LEU A 135 9.35 -16.68 7.36
N LEU A 136 9.37 -15.62 8.16
CA LEU A 136 8.20 -14.76 8.41
C LEU A 136 8.02 -13.66 7.36
N GLY A 137 8.81 -13.66 6.29
CA GLY A 137 8.63 -12.78 5.13
C GLY A 137 9.61 -11.61 5.01
N SER A 138 10.65 -11.56 5.86
CA SER A 138 11.77 -10.63 5.68
C SER A 138 12.75 -11.19 4.65
N PHE A 139 12.45 -11.01 3.36
CA PHE A 139 13.46 -11.13 2.30
C PHE A 139 14.07 -9.77 1.98
#